data_AF-A0A7R7E2K2-F1
#
_entry.id   AF-A0A7R7E2K2-F1
#
_cell.length_a   1.000
_cell.length_b   1.000
_cell.length_c   1.000
_cell.angle_alpha   90.00
_cell.angle_beta   90.00
_cell.angle_gamma   90.00
#
_symmetry.space_group_name_H-M   'P 1'
#
loop_
_entity.id
_entity.type
_entity.pdbx_description
1 polymer ?
#
loop_
_entity_poly.entity_id
_entity_poly.type
_entity_poly.pdbx_seq_one_letter_code
_entity_poly.pdbx_strand_id
1 'polypeptide(L)'
;MTVFANGLEVAAKAQGNKVIAAFPDVCFTPPENPATPPGVPIPYPSFGTDSDTENGTGTVKIGGENITQKDKSDYSKTTGTEAGSAAKKGVISSTNTNKEYARAWSSNVKADGLPVSRFTDISTNNHTSSQVGNTPPQPKVGQPGPGSGSAPKTKCPCCGAIPAHANQVSASGEMCEQTTENEYYNDRMEKADAKIQQIEEDFAAGKLSKETHAAAWGQYQKRKKARKTIADARASGSKCKNLHDPPDKDCGIHFKGTRSYSEIIKAEDPAELANIEAKANAKYTDPKEIKAAIHKDVKKHVRETILGFKGAKKNDIKRRDGPGQVNHKTPLDAGGCPTSPDNLISDGALPPECKEIDTAQTTLQDISD
;
A
#
# COMPACT_ATOMS: atom_id res chain seq x y z
N MET A 1 3.94 -18.56 10.57
CA MET A 1 3.53 -17.39 9.78
C MET A 1 2.26 -16.82 10.40
N THR A 2 2.28 -15.56 10.81
CA THR A 2 1.11 -14.89 11.37
C THR A 2 0.22 -14.37 10.24
N VAL A 3 -1.09 -14.52 10.40
CA VAL A 3 -2.10 -14.12 9.41
C VAL A 3 -2.94 -13.01 10.01
N PHE A 4 -3.23 -11.98 9.20
CA PHE A 4 -3.94 -10.78 9.63
C PHE A 4 -5.25 -10.62 8.86
N ALA A 5 -6.28 -10.13 9.54
CA ALA A 5 -7.55 -9.70 8.97
C ALA A 5 -7.82 -8.27 9.42
N ASN A 6 -8.05 -7.36 8.48
CA ASN A 6 -8.20 -5.92 8.77
C ASN A 6 -7.04 -5.34 9.61
N GLY A 7 -5.83 -5.89 9.47
CA GLY A 7 -4.61 -5.37 10.09
C GLY A 7 -4.43 -5.85 11.52
N LEU A 8 -5.30 -6.76 11.95
CA LEU A 8 -5.31 -7.36 13.28
C LEU A 8 -5.05 -8.86 13.13
N GLU A 9 -4.20 -9.42 13.99
CA GLU A 9 -3.88 -10.85 13.97
C GLU A 9 -5.15 -11.69 14.12
N VAL A 10 -5.31 -12.74 13.32
CA VAL A 10 -6.50 -13.61 13.33
C VAL A 10 -6.37 -14.67 14.43
N ALA A 11 -7.19 -14.62 15.48
CA ALA A 11 -7.12 -15.57 16.59
C ALA A 11 -7.27 -17.03 16.10
N ALA A 12 -6.22 -17.81 16.31
CA ALA A 12 -6.14 -19.22 15.91
C ALA A 12 -5.25 -19.97 16.88
N LYS A 13 -5.52 -21.26 17.11
CA LYS A 13 -4.87 -22.06 18.15
C LYS A 13 -3.33 -22.11 18.10
N ALA A 14 -2.74 -21.82 16.94
CA ALA A 14 -1.29 -21.78 16.73
C ALA A 14 -0.65 -20.38 16.87
N GLN A 15 -1.40 -19.32 17.22
CA GLN A 15 -0.89 -17.94 17.17
C GLN A 15 -0.56 -17.30 18.53
N GLY A 16 -1.15 -17.78 19.63
CA GLY A 16 -0.82 -17.29 20.98
C GLY A 16 -1.56 -16.03 21.41
N ASN A 17 -2.73 -15.75 20.84
CA ASN A 17 -3.68 -14.73 21.27
C ASN A 17 -4.21 -15.05 22.68
N LYS A 18 -4.32 -14.01 23.53
CA LYS A 18 -4.70 -14.17 24.94
C LYS A 18 -5.69 -13.12 25.39
N VAL A 19 -6.56 -13.48 26.32
CA VAL A 19 -7.26 -12.51 27.16
C VAL A 19 -6.47 -12.41 28.45
N ILE A 20 -5.88 -11.23 28.71
CA ILE A 20 -4.98 -11.03 29.85
C ILE A 20 -5.74 -10.35 30.98
N ALA A 21 -5.79 -11.01 32.14
CA ALA A 21 -6.34 -10.46 33.38
C ALA A 21 -7.74 -9.85 33.22
N ALA A 22 -8.67 -10.62 32.64
CA ALA A 22 -10.06 -10.22 32.61
C ALA A 22 -10.59 -10.08 34.04
N PHE A 23 -10.84 -8.84 34.43
CA PHE A 23 -11.08 -8.45 35.82
C PHE A 23 -12.25 -7.46 35.92
N PRO A 24 -13.09 -7.55 36.97
CA PRO A 24 -13.09 -8.62 37.99
C PRO A 24 -13.83 -9.88 37.53
N ASP A 25 -13.26 -11.06 37.82
CA ASP A 25 -13.99 -12.35 37.85
C ASP A 25 -14.35 -12.65 39.31
N VAL A 26 -15.55 -12.25 39.75
CA VAL A 26 -15.95 -12.42 41.15
C VAL A 26 -16.37 -13.87 41.40
N CYS A 27 -15.54 -14.59 42.15
CA CYS A 27 -15.80 -15.96 42.57
C CYS A 27 -15.85 -16.06 44.10
N PHE A 28 -16.66 -16.99 44.59
CA PHE A 28 -16.75 -17.30 46.01
C PHE A 28 -15.63 -18.23 46.46
N THR A 29 -14.88 -17.79 47.47
CA THR A 29 -13.72 -18.49 48.04
C THR A 29 -14.09 -19.09 49.39
N PRO A 30 -13.68 -20.35 49.68
CA PRO A 30 -13.94 -20.96 50.98
C PRO A 30 -13.31 -20.12 52.11
N PRO A 31 -14.03 -19.83 53.21
CA PRO A 31 -13.46 -19.15 54.36
C PRO A 31 -12.49 -20.08 55.12
N GLU A 32 -11.48 -19.50 55.77
CA GLU A 32 -10.52 -20.26 56.61
C GLU A 32 -11.15 -20.81 57.91
N ASN A 33 -12.26 -20.23 58.37
CA ASN A 33 -13.01 -20.58 59.60
C ASN A 33 -14.46 -21.00 59.27
N PRO A 34 -15.22 -21.68 60.17
CA PRO A 34 -16.33 -22.56 59.78
C PRO A 34 -17.43 -21.94 58.90
N ALA A 35 -18.00 -22.79 58.05
CA ALA A 35 -18.73 -22.50 56.80
C ALA A 35 -19.84 -21.43 56.85
N THR A 36 -19.59 -20.31 56.17
CA THR A 36 -20.67 -19.46 55.63
C THR A 36 -21.14 -20.06 54.30
N PRO A 37 -22.45 -20.35 54.10
CA PRO A 37 -22.94 -21.23 53.03
C PRO A 37 -22.51 -20.93 51.58
N PRO A 38 -22.27 -19.68 51.12
CA PRO A 38 -21.79 -19.44 49.76
C PRO A 38 -20.27 -19.24 49.63
N GLY A 39 -19.51 -18.97 50.70
CA GLY A 39 -18.12 -18.48 50.66
C GLY A 39 -17.99 -16.95 50.69
N VAL A 40 -16.76 -16.42 50.59
CA VAL A 40 -16.47 -14.97 50.51
C VAL A 40 -16.31 -14.55 49.04
N PRO A 41 -17.04 -13.55 48.51
CA PRO A 41 -16.88 -13.10 47.14
C PRO A 41 -15.57 -12.31 46.97
N ILE A 42 -14.66 -12.83 46.16
CA ILE A 42 -13.34 -12.22 45.89
C ILE A 42 -13.19 -12.00 44.39
N PRO A 43 -12.75 -10.79 43.95
CA PRO A 43 -12.47 -10.53 42.55
C PRO A 43 -11.11 -11.13 42.14
N TYR A 44 -11.11 -11.99 41.13
CA TYR A 44 -9.91 -12.63 40.59
C TYR A 44 -9.59 -12.15 39.17
N PRO A 45 -8.31 -12.16 38.76
CA PRO A 45 -7.94 -12.00 37.35
C PRO A 45 -8.15 -13.32 36.60
N SER A 46 -8.91 -13.29 35.51
CA SER A 46 -9.15 -14.47 34.65
C SER A 46 -8.36 -14.39 33.36
N PHE A 47 -7.79 -15.50 32.89
CA PHE A 47 -6.95 -15.55 31.69
C PHE A 47 -7.50 -16.58 30.69
N GLY A 48 -7.51 -16.21 29.41
CA GLY A 48 -7.87 -17.10 28.30
C GLY A 48 -6.73 -17.17 27.28
N THR A 49 -6.55 -18.32 26.62
CA THR A 49 -5.49 -18.54 25.63
C THR A 49 -6.02 -19.32 24.44
N ASP A 50 -5.65 -18.90 23.23
CA ASP A 50 -6.12 -19.54 21.99
C ASP A 50 -5.62 -20.97 21.80
N SER A 51 -4.54 -21.37 22.49
CA SER A 51 -4.11 -22.76 22.57
C SER A 51 -5.21 -23.72 23.03
N ASP A 52 -6.21 -23.22 23.77
CA ASP A 52 -7.37 -23.98 24.25
C ASP A 52 -8.58 -23.88 23.30
N THR A 53 -8.40 -23.39 22.07
CA THR A 53 -9.51 -23.26 21.10
C THR A 53 -10.14 -24.62 20.79
N GLU A 54 -11.45 -24.69 20.98
CA GLU A 54 -12.36 -25.75 20.55
C GLU A 54 -13.41 -25.17 19.60
N ASN A 55 -14.07 -26.06 18.83
CA ASN A 55 -15.14 -25.67 17.91
C ASN A 55 -14.73 -24.58 16.89
N GLY A 56 -13.43 -24.53 16.55
CA GLY A 56 -12.86 -23.70 15.50
C GLY A 56 -13.31 -24.10 14.09
N THR A 57 -12.69 -23.46 13.10
CA THR A 57 -12.83 -23.85 11.68
C THR A 57 -12.47 -25.32 11.44
N GLY A 58 -13.11 -25.94 10.45
CA GLY A 58 -12.77 -27.27 9.95
C GLY A 58 -11.92 -27.25 8.68
N THR A 59 -12.15 -26.26 7.79
CA THR A 59 -11.49 -26.25 6.47
C THR A 59 -10.32 -25.27 6.38
N VAL A 60 -10.49 -24.07 6.93
CA VAL A 60 -9.44 -23.04 6.92
C VAL A 60 -8.55 -23.19 8.15
N LYS A 61 -7.24 -23.29 7.95
CA LYS A 61 -6.27 -23.49 9.03
C LYS A 61 -5.15 -22.46 9.01
N ILE A 62 -4.68 -22.07 10.18
CA ILE A 62 -3.51 -21.21 10.37
C ILE A 62 -2.50 -22.01 11.19
N GLY A 63 -1.28 -22.17 10.67
CA GLY A 63 -0.27 -23.00 11.33
C GLY A 63 -0.66 -24.48 11.46
N GLY A 64 -1.59 -24.97 10.63
CA GLY A 64 -2.12 -26.33 10.70
C GLY A 64 -3.30 -26.52 11.67
N GLU A 65 -3.66 -25.47 12.41
CA GLU A 65 -4.66 -25.50 13.47
C GLU A 65 -5.89 -24.64 13.16
N ASN A 66 -6.95 -24.87 13.94
CA ASN A 66 -8.25 -24.25 13.74
C ASN A 66 -8.28 -22.78 14.18
N ILE A 67 -9.15 -21.99 13.55
CA ILE A 67 -9.34 -20.56 13.73
C ILE A 67 -10.59 -20.30 14.59
N THR A 68 -10.55 -19.27 15.42
CA THR A 68 -11.67 -18.83 16.26
C THR A 68 -12.71 -18.06 15.45
N GLN A 69 -13.97 -18.50 15.51
CA GLN A 69 -15.09 -17.97 14.73
C GLN A 69 -16.23 -17.46 15.62
N LYS A 70 -16.94 -16.44 15.12
CA LYS A 70 -18.15 -15.88 15.73
C LYS A 70 -19.15 -16.97 16.14
N ASP A 71 -19.63 -16.87 17.38
CA ASP A 71 -20.73 -17.65 17.96
C ASP A 71 -20.60 -19.19 17.84
N LYS A 72 -19.38 -19.68 17.58
CA LYS A 72 -19.13 -21.11 17.37
C LYS A 72 -17.92 -21.60 18.16
N SER A 73 -16.82 -20.85 18.14
CA SER A 73 -15.58 -21.25 18.78
C SER A 73 -15.50 -20.75 20.21
N ASP A 74 -14.78 -21.49 21.04
CA ASP A 74 -14.54 -21.16 22.44
C ASP A 74 -13.11 -21.52 22.83
N TYR A 75 -12.56 -20.89 23.87
CA TYR A 75 -11.40 -21.46 24.56
C TYR A 75 -11.93 -22.30 25.70
N SER A 76 -11.55 -23.57 25.73
CA SER A 76 -12.22 -24.58 26.55
C SER A 76 -12.08 -24.37 28.06
N LYS A 77 -11.11 -23.56 28.49
CA LYS A 77 -10.86 -23.22 29.89
C LYS A 77 -10.30 -21.81 30.05
N THR A 78 -10.49 -21.25 31.24
CA THR A 78 -9.82 -20.05 31.72
C THR A 78 -9.08 -20.34 33.02
N THR A 79 -8.05 -19.56 33.34
CA THR A 79 -7.22 -19.75 34.55
C THR A 79 -7.15 -18.49 35.41
N GLY A 80 -6.64 -18.61 36.64
CA GLY A 80 -6.39 -17.48 37.58
C GLY A 80 -7.47 -17.31 38.67
N THR A 81 -8.53 -18.09 38.58
CA THR A 81 -9.75 -18.05 39.39
C THR A 81 -9.96 -19.34 40.21
N GLU A 82 -8.97 -20.24 40.24
CA GLU A 82 -9.01 -21.57 40.85
C GLU A 82 -9.32 -21.52 42.36
N ALA A 83 -8.84 -20.48 43.05
CA ALA A 83 -9.09 -20.28 44.49
C ALA A 83 -10.56 -20.01 44.82
N GLY A 84 -11.35 -19.49 43.87
CA GLY A 84 -12.79 -19.27 43.99
C GLY A 84 -13.60 -20.56 43.87
N SER A 85 -13.32 -21.52 44.76
CA SER A 85 -13.78 -22.92 44.68
C SER A 85 -14.92 -23.27 45.66
N ALA A 86 -15.53 -22.29 46.33
CA ALA A 86 -16.71 -22.54 47.17
C ALA A 86 -17.87 -23.08 46.31
N ALA A 87 -18.91 -23.63 46.95
CA ALA A 87 -20.02 -24.30 46.25
C ALA A 87 -20.64 -23.46 45.11
N LYS A 88 -20.74 -22.14 45.30
CA LYS A 88 -21.26 -21.22 44.27
C LYS A 88 -20.25 -20.85 43.18
N LYS A 89 -18.94 -20.84 43.43
CA LYS A 89 -17.89 -20.42 42.48
C LYS A 89 -18.18 -19.02 41.90
N GLY A 90 -18.21 -18.83 40.58
CA GLY A 90 -18.52 -17.54 39.95
C GLY A 90 -19.91 -17.02 40.30
N VAL A 91 -20.02 -15.71 40.58
CA VAL A 91 -21.28 -15.07 40.98
C VAL A 91 -22.38 -15.22 39.90
N ILE A 92 -22.02 -15.11 38.62
CA ILE A 92 -22.90 -15.29 37.47
C ILE A 92 -22.83 -16.73 36.96
N SER A 93 -21.63 -17.20 36.61
CA SER A 93 -21.45 -18.44 35.86
C SER A 93 -21.59 -19.71 36.71
N SER A 94 -21.50 -19.60 38.04
CA SER A 94 -21.38 -20.73 38.96
C SER A 94 -20.22 -21.68 38.65
N THR A 95 -19.21 -21.18 37.92
CA THR A 95 -17.96 -21.87 37.58
C THR A 95 -16.79 -20.94 37.88
N ASN A 96 -15.57 -21.47 37.90
CA ASN A 96 -14.38 -20.68 38.23
C ASN A 96 -13.20 -20.90 37.26
N THR A 97 -13.32 -21.68 36.18
CA THR A 97 -12.20 -21.94 35.24
C THR A 97 -12.70 -22.35 33.85
N ASN A 98 -13.93 -21.97 33.52
CA ASN A 98 -14.63 -22.51 32.36
C ASN A 98 -14.46 -21.62 31.11
N LYS A 99 -15.23 -21.86 30.04
CA LYS A 99 -14.97 -21.35 28.69
C LYS A 99 -14.80 -19.83 28.56
N GLU A 100 -14.02 -19.40 27.58
CA GLU A 100 -13.98 -18.03 27.05
C GLU A 100 -14.67 -17.95 25.69
N TYR A 101 -15.39 -16.86 25.45
CA TYR A 101 -16.00 -16.58 24.16
C TYR A 101 -15.65 -15.19 23.65
N ALA A 102 -15.31 -15.11 22.36
CA ALA A 102 -15.24 -13.85 21.64
C ALA A 102 -16.64 -13.21 21.55
N ARG A 103 -16.68 -11.88 21.73
CA ARG A 103 -17.88 -11.02 21.63
C ARG A 103 -17.74 -9.95 20.56
N ALA A 104 -16.62 -9.90 19.86
CA ALA A 104 -16.41 -9.15 18.64
C ALA A 104 -15.58 -9.97 17.64
N TRP A 105 -15.62 -9.56 16.38
CA TRP A 105 -15.07 -10.27 15.22
C TRP A 105 -14.95 -9.30 14.04
N SER A 106 -14.27 -9.74 12.98
CA SER A 106 -14.20 -9.02 11.72
C SER A 106 -15.59 -8.71 11.14
N SER A 107 -15.75 -7.54 10.52
CA SER A 107 -16.98 -7.15 9.83
C SER A 107 -17.13 -7.79 8.45
N ASN A 108 -16.02 -8.21 7.82
CA ASN A 108 -16.02 -8.67 6.43
C ASN A 108 -15.15 -9.90 6.14
N VAL A 109 -14.16 -10.24 6.98
CA VAL A 109 -13.34 -11.45 6.80
C VAL A 109 -13.99 -12.63 7.50
N LYS A 110 -14.21 -13.70 6.74
CA LYS A 110 -14.88 -14.92 7.20
C LYS A 110 -14.04 -16.15 6.88
N ALA A 111 -14.07 -17.14 7.76
CA ALA A 111 -13.61 -18.50 7.52
C ALA A 111 -14.81 -19.44 7.68
N ASP A 112 -14.92 -20.53 6.93
CA ASP A 112 -16.09 -21.43 6.92
C ASP A 112 -17.46 -20.70 6.98
N GLY A 113 -17.57 -19.56 6.28
CA GLY A 113 -18.79 -18.74 6.23
C GLY A 113 -19.07 -17.86 7.46
N LEU A 114 -18.28 -17.93 8.53
CA LEU A 114 -18.46 -17.15 9.76
C LEU A 114 -17.33 -16.13 9.99
N PRO A 115 -17.63 -14.93 10.54
CA PRO A 115 -16.62 -13.95 10.89
C PRO A 115 -15.53 -14.49 11.81
N VAL A 116 -14.27 -14.11 11.55
CA VAL A 116 -13.12 -14.52 12.37
C VAL A 116 -12.90 -13.55 13.54
N SER A 117 -12.49 -14.06 14.69
CA SER A 117 -12.03 -13.25 15.82
C SER A 117 -10.57 -12.83 15.63
N ARG A 118 -10.19 -11.65 16.14
CA ARG A 118 -8.88 -11.03 15.90
C ARG A 118 -8.32 -10.37 17.16
N PHE A 119 -7.06 -9.96 17.10
CA PHE A 119 -6.45 -9.02 18.04
C PHE A 119 -7.36 -7.80 18.24
N THR A 120 -7.49 -7.32 19.48
CA THR A 120 -8.39 -6.23 19.94
C THR A 120 -9.89 -6.53 19.94
N ASP A 121 -10.35 -7.63 19.35
CA ASP A 121 -11.75 -8.04 19.51
C ASP A 121 -12.01 -8.43 20.98
N ILE A 122 -13.13 -7.97 21.54
CA ILE A 122 -13.49 -8.21 22.94
C ILE A 122 -13.96 -9.64 23.19
N SER A 123 -13.74 -10.14 24.40
CA SER A 123 -14.11 -11.48 24.87
C SER A 123 -14.58 -11.45 26.32
N THR A 124 -15.30 -12.49 26.74
CA THR A 124 -15.75 -12.68 28.12
C THR A 124 -15.34 -14.07 28.62
N ASN A 125 -14.93 -14.16 29.89
CA ASN A 125 -14.35 -15.37 30.48
C ASN A 125 -15.32 -16.10 31.43
N ASN A 126 -14.95 -17.35 31.73
CA ASN A 126 -15.56 -18.20 32.75
C ASN A 126 -17.06 -18.42 32.53
N HIS A 127 -17.41 -19.06 31.42
CA HIS A 127 -18.77 -19.39 31.02
C HIS A 127 -19.14 -20.83 31.33
N THR A 128 -20.36 -21.08 31.82
CA THR A 128 -20.88 -22.46 32.03
C THR A 128 -21.72 -22.99 30.86
N SER A 129 -22.59 -22.13 30.29
CA SER A 129 -23.48 -22.43 29.15
C SER A 129 -24.27 -21.19 28.70
N SER A 130 -24.41 -20.18 29.56
CA SER A 130 -24.98 -18.88 29.22
C SER A 130 -24.00 -18.06 28.37
N GLN A 131 -24.53 -17.25 27.45
CA GLN A 131 -23.73 -16.26 26.70
C GLN A 131 -23.20 -15.10 27.58
N VAL A 132 -23.44 -15.14 28.89
CA VAL A 132 -23.00 -14.14 29.85
C VAL A 132 -21.83 -14.71 30.65
N GLY A 133 -20.67 -14.07 30.53
CA GLY A 133 -19.47 -14.48 31.27
C GLY A 133 -19.48 -13.97 32.69
N ASN A 134 -18.59 -14.50 33.53
CA ASN A 134 -18.41 -14.00 34.90
C ASN A 134 -17.57 -12.72 34.94
N THR A 135 -16.96 -12.33 33.82
CA THR A 135 -16.14 -11.12 33.66
C THR A 135 -16.79 -10.10 32.73
N PRO A 136 -16.46 -8.80 32.88
CA PRO A 136 -16.76 -7.82 31.84
C PRO A 136 -16.01 -8.13 30.53
N PRO A 137 -16.44 -7.57 29.39
CA PRO A 137 -15.72 -7.71 28.12
C PRO A 137 -14.31 -7.13 28.17
N GLN A 138 -13.34 -7.90 27.65
CA GLN A 138 -11.92 -7.55 27.65
C GLN A 138 -11.30 -7.81 26.28
N PRO A 139 -10.43 -6.93 25.77
CA PRO A 139 -9.83 -7.10 24.46
C PRO A 139 -8.86 -8.28 24.46
N LYS A 140 -8.88 -9.07 23.37
CA LYS A 140 -7.81 -10.04 23.11
C LYS A 140 -6.52 -9.31 22.78
N VAL A 141 -5.42 -9.80 23.32
CA VAL A 141 -4.05 -9.37 23.05
C VAL A 141 -3.41 -10.37 22.11
N GLY A 142 -2.82 -9.85 21.04
CA GLY A 142 -2.10 -10.57 20.01
C GLY A 142 -1.10 -9.59 19.38
N GLN A 143 -0.64 -9.88 18.18
CA GLN A 143 0.28 -9.05 17.42
C GLN A 143 -0.51 -8.00 16.61
N PRO A 144 -0.12 -6.71 16.66
CA PRO A 144 -0.56 -5.75 15.66
C PRO A 144 -0.01 -6.18 14.30
N GLY A 145 -0.84 -6.14 13.26
CA GLY A 145 -0.39 -6.40 11.89
C GLY A 145 0.23 -5.18 11.23
N PRO A 146 1.02 -5.38 10.16
CA PRO A 146 1.25 -4.30 9.20
C PRO A 146 -0.14 -3.84 8.74
N GLY A 147 -0.44 -2.54 8.89
CA GLY A 147 -1.77 -1.99 8.68
C GLY A 147 -2.44 -2.55 7.41
N SER A 148 -3.66 -3.07 7.56
CA SER A 148 -4.44 -3.58 6.44
C SER A 148 -4.93 -2.45 5.56
N GLY A 149 -4.11 -2.04 4.60
CA GLY A 149 -4.54 -2.19 3.23
C GLY A 149 -4.10 -3.59 2.80
N SER A 150 -5.02 -4.47 2.41
CA SER A 150 -4.57 -5.48 1.44
C SER A 150 -4.08 -4.64 0.27
N ALA A 151 -2.76 -4.59 0.03
CA ALA A 151 -2.25 -3.91 -1.14
C ALA A 151 -3.07 -4.47 -2.32
N PRO A 152 -3.82 -3.63 -3.04
CA PRO A 152 -4.61 -4.11 -4.16
C PRO A 152 -3.66 -4.93 -5.05
N LYS A 153 -4.14 -6.07 -5.56
CA LYS A 153 -3.35 -6.93 -6.48
C LYS A 153 -3.19 -6.21 -7.81
N THR A 154 -2.49 -5.09 -7.80
CA THR A 154 -2.10 -4.32 -8.96
C THR A 154 -1.08 -5.13 -9.71
N LYS A 155 -1.29 -5.30 -11.01
CA LYS A 155 -0.42 -6.08 -11.88
C LYS A 155 0.04 -5.20 -13.03
N CYS A 156 1.34 -5.10 -13.23
CA CYS A 156 1.88 -4.42 -14.40
C CYS A 156 1.42 -5.14 -15.68
N PRO A 157 0.75 -4.48 -16.63
CA PRO A 157 0.30 -5.13 -17.86
C PRO A 157 1.46 -5.53 -18.80
N CYS A 158 2.63 -4.93 -18.63
CA CYS A 158 3.82 -5.17 -19.44
C CYS A 158 4.65 -6.37 -18.96
N CYS A 159 5.10 -6.35 -17.70
CA CYS A 159 6.01 -7.39 -17.17
C CYS A 159 5.34 -8.35 -16.18
N GLY A 160 4.08 -8.12 -15.83
CA GLY A 160 3.34 -8.94 -14.88
C GLY A 160 3.75 -8.77 -13.41
N ALA A 161 4.58 -7.78 -13.05
CA ALA A 161 4.96 -7.50 -11.67
C ALA A 161 3.74 -7.27 -10.78
N ILE A 162 3.77 -7.84 -9.56
CA ILE A 162 2.77 -7.70 -8.51
C ILE A 162 3.51 -7.35 -7.20
N PRO A 163 3.24 -6.19 -6.57
CA PRO A 163 2.37 -5.12 -7.06
C PRO A 163 2.88 -4.47 -8.35
N ALA A 164 2.04 -3.70 -9.02
CA ALA A 164 2.44 -2.89 -10.17
C ALA A 164 3.47 -1.83 -9.74
N HIS A 165 4.18 -1.25 -10.71
CA HIS A 165 5.25 -0.31 -10.43
C HIS A 165 4.73 0.98 -9.78
N ALA A 166 5.58 1.68 -9.03
CA ALA A 166 5.18 2.90 -8.33
C ALA A 166 4.61 4.00 -9.26
N ASN A 167 5.03 4.03 -10.52
CA ASN A 167 4.49 4.94 -11.55
C ASN A 167 3.18 4.47 -12.20
N GLN A 168 2.61 3.34 -11.78
CA GLN A 168 1.37 2.74 -12.30
C GLN A 168 0.26 2.71 -11.26
N VAL A 169 0.54 3.13 -10.03
CA VAL A 169 -0.40 3.13 -8.92
C VAL A 169 -0.57 4.51 -8.32
N SER A 170 -1.77 4.80 -7.84
CA SER A 170 -2.16 6.03 -7.18
C SER A 170 -1.58 6.12 -5.76
N ALA A 171 -1.84 7.23 -5.06
CA ALA A 171 -1.48 7.37 -3.65
C ALA A 171 -2.25 6.38 -2.72
N SER A 172 -3.43 5.91 -3.13
CA SER A 172 -4.18 4.85 -2.42
C SER A 172 -3.63 3.45 -2.70
N GLY A 173 -2.65 3.33 -3.61
CA GLY A 173 -2.07 2.06 -4.05
C GLY A 173 -2.88 1.37 -5.16
N GLU A 174 -4.01 1.93 -5.59
CA GLU A 174 -4.84 1.38 -6.67
C GLU A 174 -4.19 1.60 -8.05
N MET A 175 -4.54 0.78 -9.04
CA MET A 175 -4.06 1.00 -10.41
C MET A 175 -4.55 2.37 -10.92
N CYS A 176 -3.63 3.14 -11.51
CA CYS A 176 -4.00 4.31 -12.30
C CYS A 176 -4.89 3.91 -13.48
N GLU A 177 -5.75 4.83 -13.91
CA GLU A 177 -6.62 4.63 -15.08
C GLU A 177 -5.76 4.44 -16.34
N GLN A 178 -6.03 3.39 -17.11
CA GLN A 178 -5.34 3.17 -18.38
C GLN A 178 -5.89 4.10 -19.47
N THR A 179 -5.03 4.55 -20.36
CA THR A 179 -5.39 5.40 -21.50
C THR A 179 -4.59 5.01 -22.73
N THR A 180 -4.99 5.53 -23.88
CA THR A 180 -4.23 5.40 -25.13
C THR A 180 -3.08 6.40 -25.18
N GLU A 181 -2.03 6.09 -25.94
CA GLU A 181 -0.92 6.99 -26.26
C GLU A 181 -1.43 8.33 -26.81
N ASN A 182 -2.43 8.26 -27.69
CA ASN A 182 -3.00 9.45 -28.32
C ASN A 182 -3.73 10.34 -27.31
N GLU A 183 -4.56 9.76 -26.43
CA GLU A 183 -5.22 10.48 -25.35
C GLU A 183 -4.22 11.06 -24.34
N TYR A 184 -3.19 10.29 -23.98
CA TYR A 184 -2.12 10.75 -23.09
C TYR A 184 -1.44 12.02 -23.61
N TYR A 185 -1.01 12.01 -24.89
CA TYR A 185 -0.37 13.18 -25.47
C TYR A 185 -1.33 14.34 -25.73
N ASN A 186 -2.62 14.07 -25.96
CA ASN A 186 -3.62 15.12 -26.11
C ASN A 186 -3.88 15.84 -24.77
N ASP A 187 -4.07 15.12 -23.66
CA ASP A 187 -4.19 15.73 -22.31
C ASP A 187 -2.99 16.64 -21.98
N ARG A 188 -1.79 16.18 -22.31
CA ARG A 188 -0.55 16.96 -22.17
C ARG A 188 -0.57 18.24 -23.00
N MET A 189 -1.06 18.18 -24.24
CA MET A 189 -1.20 19.37 -25.08
C MET A 189 -2.29 20.33 -24.59
N GLU A 190 -3.43 19.82 -24.13
CA GLU A 190 -4.51 20.62 -23.54
C GLU A 190 -4.01 21.40 -22.31
N LYS A 191 -3.20 20.76 -21.45
CA LYS A 191 -2.54 21.43 -20.32
C LYS A 191 -1.55 22.50 -20.77
N ALA A 192 -0.81 22.25 -21.86
CA ALA A 192 0.10 23.23 -22.42
C ALA A 192 -0.65 24.43 -23.05
N ASP A 193 -1.79 24.18 -23.70
CA ASP A 193 -2.68 25.19 -24.26
C ASP A 193 -3.28 26.07 -23.15
N ALA A 194 -3.79 25.47 -22.07
CA ALA A 194 -4.29 26.22 -20.92
C ALA A 194 -3.19 27.05 -20.25
N LYS A 195 -1.99 26.48 -20.08
CA LYS A 195 -0.84 27.19 -19.48
C LYS A 195 -0.40 28.39 -20.34
N ILE A 196 -0.37 28.27 -21.66
CA ILE A 196 0.01 29.40 -22.52
C ILE A 196 -1.07 30.48 -22.55
N GLN A 197 -2.36 30.10 -22.49
CA GLN A 197 -3.46 31.07 -22.35
C GLN A 197 -3.33 31.89 -21.07
N GLN A 198 -3.06 31.24 -19.93
CA GLN A 198 -2.86 31.97 -18.67
C GLN A 198 -1.65 32.91 -18.72
N ILE A 199 -0.56 32.49 -19.37
CA ILE A 199 0.64 33.30 -19.54
C ILE A 199 0.38 34.53 -20.43
N GLU A 200 -0.45 34.40 -21.46
CA GLU A 200 -0.90 35.53 -22.27
C GLU A 200 -1.68 36.55 -21.43
N GLU A 201 -2.63 36.08 -20.61
CA GLU A 201 -3.41 36.94 -19.72
C GLU A 201 -2.52 37.67 -18.70
N ASP A 202 -1.57 36.96 -18.09
CA ASP A 202 -0.66 37.54 -17.11
C ASP A 202 0.33 38.52 -17.75
N PHE A 203 0.76 38.26 -18.98
CA PHE A 203 1.59 39.18 -19.75
C PHE A 203 0.82 40.44 -20.15
N ALA A 204 -0.42 40.30 -20.63
CA ALA A 204 -1.31 41.41 -20.92
C ALA A 204 -1.62 42.25 -19.67
N ALA A 205 -1.71 41.62 -18.49
CA ALA A 205 -1.87 42.27 -17.21
C ALA A 205 -0.57 42.88 -16.64
N GLY A 206 0.56 42.79 -17.35
CA GLY A 206 1.85 43.34 -16.92
C GLY A 206 2.51 42.60 -15.75
N LYS A 207 2.06 41.38 -15.43
CA LYS A 207 2.60 40.56 -14.33
C LYS A 207 3.85 39.76 -14.71
N LEU A 208 4.14 39.65 -16.01
CA LEU A 208 5.25 38.87 -16.55
C LEU A 208 6.18 39.72 -17.40
N SER A 209 7.48 39.40 -17.36
CA SER A 209 8.47 40.03 -18.24
C SER A 209 8.34 39.50 -19.67
N LYS A 210 8.81 40.29 -20.65
CA LYS A 210 8.86 39.89 -22.06
C LYS A 210 9.70 38.63 -22.27
N GLU A 211 10.80 38.51 -21.53
CA GLU A 211 11.71 37.36 -21.60
C GLU A 211 11.02 36.09 -21.09
N THR A 212 10.24 36.20 -20.01
CA THR A 212 9.49 35.08 -19.44
C THR A 212 8.39 34.61 -20.38
N HIS A 213 7.66 35.55 -20.99
CA HIS A 213 6.63 35.26 -22.00
C HIS A 213 7.23 34.59 -23.25
N ALA A 214 8.31 35.14 -23.81
CA ALA A 214 8.98 34.56 -24.97
C ALA A 214 9.53 33.15 -24.70
N ALA A 215 10.12 32.93 -23.51
CA ALA A 215 10.59 31.61 -23.10
C ALA A 215 9.46 30.58 -23.01
N ALA A 216 8.31 30.97 -22.44
CA ALA A 216 7.13 30.11 -22.37
C ALA A 216 6.60 29.72 -23.75
N TRP A 217 6.50 30.68 -24.67
CA TRP A 217 6.14 30.41 -26.07
C TRP A 217 7.12 29.49 -26.77
N GLY A 218 8.42 29.69 -26.57
CA GLY A 218 9.45 28.81 -27.11
C GLY A 218 9.26 27.36 -26.67
N GLN A 219 8.91 27.13 -25.41
CA GLN A 219 8.60 25.78 -24.90
C GLN A 219 7.30 25.23 -25.47
N TYR A 220 6.26 26.06 -25.57
CA TYR A 220 4.99 25.68 -26.17
C TYR A 220 5.14 25.23 -27.63
N GLN A 221 5.89 25.96 -28.45
CA GLN A 221 6.16 25.61 -29.84
C GLN A 221 6.95 24.31 -29.97
N LYS A 222 7.93 24.07 -29.08
CA LYS A 222 8.66 22.79 -29.02
C LYS A 222 7.72 21.62 -28.75
N ARG A 223 6.76 21.77 -27.83
CA ARG A 223 5.76 20.74 -27.50
C ARG A 223 4.81 20.47 -28.67
N LYS A 224 4.32 21.51 -29.34
CA LYS A 224 3.52 21.36 -30.58
C LYS A 224 4.26 20.59 -31.66
N LYS A 225 5.54 20.92 -31.89
CA LYS A 225 6.39 20.19 -32.85
C LYS A 225 6.57 18.73 -32.42
N ALA A 226 6.88 18.47 -31.15
CA ALA A 226 7.02 17.12 -30.62
C ALA A 226 5.75 16.27 -30.81
N ARG A 227 4.58 16.83 -30.48
CA ARG A 227 3.28 16.15 -30.67
C ARG A 227 3.06 15.76 -32.13
N LYS A 228 3.39 16.67 -33.05
CA LYS A 228 3.30 16.45 -34.49
C LYS A 228 4.26 15.35 -34.94
N THR A 229 5.51 15.35 -34.49
CA THR A 229 6.50 14.30 -34.81
C THR A 229 5.99 12.90 -34.46
N ILE A 230 5.40 12.73 -33.27
CA ILE A 230 4.82 11.43 -32.86
C ILE A 230 3.60 11.08 -33.71
N ALA A 231 2.70 12.04 -33.98
CA ALA A 231 1.52 11.82 -34.80
C ALA A 231 1.89 11.40 -36.24
N ASP A 232 2.84 12.10 -36.86
CA ASP A 232 3.31 11.82 -38.21
C ASP A 232 4.02 10.45 -38.29
N ALA A 233 4.77 10.07 -37.23
CA ALA A 233 5.37 8.74 -37.13
C ALA A 233 4.32 7.61 -37.06
N ARG A 234 3.25 7.81 -36.29
CA ARG A 234 2.12 6.86 -36.20
C ARG A 234 1.35 6.78 -37.53
N ALA A 235 1.08 7.92 -38.16
CA ALA A 235 0.34 7.98 -39.43
C ALA A 235 1.11 7.37 -40.60
N SER A 236 2.43 7.52 -40.63
CA SER A 236 3.29 6.94 -41.68
C SER A 236 3.54 5.43 -41.53
N GLY A 237 3.08 4.81 -40.43
CA GLY A 237 3.42 3.42 -40.12
C GLY A 237 4.92 3.23 -39.85
N SER A 238 5.59 4.28 -39.33
CA SER A 238 7.02 4.25 -39.04
C SER A 238 7.37 3.03 -38.19
N LYS A 239 8.33 2.22 -38.65
CA LYS A 239 8.86 1.06 -37.92
C LYS A 239 9.87 1.48 -36.84
N CYS A 240 9.70 2.67 -36.28
CA CYS A 240 10.62 3.14 -35.27
C CYS A 240 10.58 2.22 -34.06
N LYS A 241 11.75 1.69 -33.69
CA LYS A 241 11.89 0.77 -32.54
C LYS A 241 11.55 1.42 -31.20
N ASN A 242 11.49 2.76 -31.14
CA ASN A 242 11.09 3.49 -29.93
C ASN A 242 9.57 3.71 -29.81
N LEU A 243 8.78 3.12 -30.71
CA LEU A 243 7.32 3.09 -30.62
C LEU A 243 6.83 1.65 -30.49
N HIS A 244 5.80 1.43 -29.69
CA HIS A 244 5.17 0.11 -29.59
C HIS A 244 4.28 -0.16 -30.80
N ASP A 245 4.37 -1.36 -31.36
CA ASP A 245 3.54 -1.84 -32.47
C ASP A 245 3.05 -3.26 -32.15
N PRO A 246 1.74 -3.46 -31.89
CA PRO A 246 0.68 -2.45 -31.88
C PRO A 246 0.77 -1.45 -30.72
N PRO A 247 0.24 -0.21 -30.86
CA PRO A 247 0.12 0.72 -29.75
C PRO A 247 -0.89 0.22 -28.70
N ASP A 248 -0.82 0.81 -27.49
CA ASP A 248 -1.82 0.65 -26.42
C ASP A 248 -2.03 -0.78 -25.90
N LYS A 249 -1.09 -1.70 -26.17
CA LYS A 249 -1.11 -3.08 -25.65
C LYS A 249 0.13 -3.37 -24.85
N ASP A 250 -0.01 -4.21 -23.82
CA ASP A 250 1.08 -4.68 -22.96
C ASP A 250 1.95 -3.53 -22.44
N CYS A 251 3.15 -3.36 -22.99
CA CYS A 251 4.09 -2.30 -22.64
C CYS A 251 3.79 -0.93 -23.26
N GLY A 252 2.91 -0.88 -24.26
CA GLY A 252 2.41 0.33 -24.92
C GLY A 252 1.26 1.03 -24.21
N ILE A 253 0.73 0.46 -23.13
CA ILE A 253 -0.33 1.08 -22.33
C ILE A 253 0.21 2.31 -21.60
N HIS A 254 -0.53 3.41 -21.71
CA HIS A 254 -0.28 4.65 -20.96
C HIS A 254 -1.26 4.75 -19.78
N PHE A 255 -0.95 5.60 -18.81
CA PHE A 255 -1.75 5.80 -17.61
C PHE A 255 -2.09 7.28 -17.42
N LYS A 256 -3.33 7.56 -16.98
CA LYS A 256 -3.79 8.86 -16.50
C LYS A 256 -3.70 8.93 -14.99
N GLY A 257 -3.49 10.13 -14.45
CA GLY A 257 -3.44 10.35 -13.00
C GLY A 257 -2.25 9.66 -12.32
N THR A 258 -1.14 9.48 -13.05
CA THR A 258 0.12 8.99 -12.49
C THR A 258 0.66 9.98 -11.45
N ARG A 259 1.21 9.45 -10.35
CA ARG A 259 1.90 10.24 -9.33
C ARG A 259 3.08 11.01 -9.94
N SER A 260 3.26 12.27 -9.55
CA SER A 260 4.50 13.02 -9.76
C SER A 260 5.68 12.32 -9.07
N TYR A 261 6.92 12.63 -9.49
CA TYR A 261 8.11 12.09 -8.81
C TYR A 261 8.13 12.43 -7.31
N SER A 262 7.67 13.63 -6.93
CA SER A 262 7.56 14.05 -5.54
C SER A 262 6.55 13.21 -4.74
N GLU A 263 5.41 12.88 -5.34
CA GLU A 263 4.42 11.98 -4.71
C GLU A 263 4.91 10.55 -4.61
N ILE A 264 5.66 10.07 -5.61
CA ILE A 264 6.26 8.74 -5.58
C ILE A 264 7.26 8.64 -4.43
N ILE A 265 8.26 9.52 -4.35
CA ILE A 265 9.27 9.44 -3.28
C ILE A 265 8.63 9.61 -1.90
N LYS A 266 7.62 10.48 -1.76
CA LYS A 266 6.92 10.67 -0.49
C LYS A 266 6.24 9.40 0.01
N ALA A 267 5.74 8.57 -0.90
CA ALA A 267 5.08 7.32 -0.55
C ALA A 267 6.07 6.15 -0.37
N GLU A 268 7.08 6.05 -1.24
CA GLU A 268 7.97 4.89 -1.29
C GLU A 268 9.23 5.06 -0.41
N ASP A 269 9.71 6.29 -0.21
CA ASP A 269 10.95 6.60 0.52
C ASP A 269 10.91 8.00 1.17
N PRO A 270 10.00 8.22 2.15
CA PRO A 270 9.86 9.51 2.82
C PRO A 270 11.12 9.93 3.60
N ALA A 271 11.93 8.97 4.03
CA ALA A 271 13.19 9.25 4.71
C ALA A 271 14.21 9.89 3.76
N GLU A 272 14.35 9.38 2.52
CA GLU A 272 15.24 10.00 1.55
C GLU A 272 14.71 11.34 1.05
N LEU A 273 13.39 11.52 0.93
CA LEU A 273 12.82 12.84 0.65
C LEU A 273 13.25 13.87 1.70
N ALA A 274 13.13 13.54 2.99
CA ALA A 274 13.57 14.44 4.07
C ALA A 274 15.08 14.74 4.00
N ASN A 275 15.90 13.74 3.62
CA ASN A 275 17.34 13.94 3.42
C ASN A 275 17.63 14.89 2.25
N ILE A 276 16.93 14.76 1.13
CA ILE A 276 17.08 15.63 -0.05
C ILE A 276 16.69 17.06 0.32
N GLU A 277 15.55 17.23 1.00
CA GLU A 277 15.09 18.54 1.47
C GLU A 277 16.08 19.19 2.43
N ALA A 278 16.60 18.45 3.41
CA ALA A 278 17.61 18.96 4.34
C ALA A 278 18.90 19.40 3.63
N LYS A 279 19.39 18.60 2.66
CA LYS A 279 20.59 18.93 1.86
C LYS A 279 20.39 20.19 1.02
N ALA A 280 19.22 20.35 0.39
CA ALA A 280 18.92 21.51 -0.42
C ALA A 280 18.87 22.79 0.43
N ASN A 281 18.18 22.75 1.57
CA ASN A 281 18.07 23.88 2.50
C ASN A 281 19.40 24.24 3.18
N ALA A 282 20.32 23.28 3.35
CA ALA A 282 21.66 23.56 3.86
C ALA A 282 22.56 24.25 2.82
N LYS A 283 22.30 24.07 1.53
CA LYS A 283 23.15 24.52 0.43
C LYS A 283 22.70 25.83 -0.20
N TYR A 284 21.38 26.04 -0.30
CA TYR A 284 20.78 27.17 -1.00
C TYR A 284 19.91 27.98 -0.05
N THR A 285 19.85 29.28 -0.28
CA THR A 285 18.99 30.21 0.48
C THR A 285 17.86 30.79 -0.37
N ASP A 286 18.02 30.85 -1.70
CA ASP A 286 16.97 31.28 -2.61
C ASP A 286 15.91 30.18 -2.81
N PRO A 287 14.61 30.47 -2.59
CA PRO A 287 13.55 29.48 -2.72
C PRO A 287 13.44 28.82 -4.10
N LYS A 288 13.78 29.52 -5.19
CA LYS A 288 13.73 28.95 -6.54
C LYS A 288 14.86 27.95 -6.74
N GLU A 289 16.05 28.27 -6.24
CA GLU A 289 17.20 27.36 -6.27
C GLU A 289 16.97 26.11 -5.42
N ILE A 290 16.40 26.26 -4.21
CA ILE A 290 16.01 25.14 -3.34
C ILE A 290 15.02 24.23 -4.08
N LYS A 291 13.94 24.79 -4.64
CA LYS A 291 12.93 24.00 -5.36
C LYS A 291 13.53 23.27 -6.57
N ALA A 292 14.40 23.93 -7.33
CA ALA A 292 15.07 23.33 -8.48
C ALA A 292 16.02 22.18 -8.06
N ALA A 293 16.76 22.36 -6.97
CA ALA A 293 17.64 21.33 -6.42
C ALA A 293 16.86 20.11 -5.94
N ILE A 294 15.80 20.31 -5.16
CA ILE A 294 14.92 19.24 -4.68
C ILE A 294 14.33 18.48 -5.87
N HIS A 295 13.73 19.19 -6.84
CA HIS A 295 13.14 18.56 -8.02
C HIS A 295 14.14 17.69 -8.78
N LYS A 296 15.37 18.19 -8.97
CA LYS A 296 16.44 17.46 -9.65
C LYS A 296 16.83 16.17 -8.91
N ASP A 297 17.06 16.25 -7.61
CA ASP A 297 17.52 15.12 -6.81
C ASP A 297 16.40 14.09 -6.57
N VAL A 298 15.15 14.53 -6.38
CA VAL A 298 13.96 13.67 -6.34
C VAL A 298 13.79 12.93 -7.66
N LYS A 299 13.81 13.64 -8.80
CA LYS A 299 13.68 13.02 -10.13
C LYS A 299 14.77 11.96 -10.35
N LYS A 300 16.00 12.24 -9.92
CA LYS A 300 17.11 11.29 -9.99
C LYS A 300 16.85 10.05 -9.12
N HIS A 301 16.56 10.23 -7.83
CA HIS A 301 16.34 9.11 -6.90
C HIS A 301 15.17 8.23 -7.33
N VAL A 302 14.06 8.84 -7.74
CA VAL A 302 12.90 8.07 -8.18
C VAL A 302 13.24 7.25 -9.42
N ARG A 303 13.92 7.82 -10.43
CA ARG A 303 14.28 7.08 -11.65
C ARG A 303 15.34 6.00 -11.42
N GLU A 304 16.33 6.25 -10.58
CA GLU A 304 17.47 5.35 -10.40
C GLU A 304 17.27 4.31 -9.28
N THR A 305 16.49 4.64 -8.25
CA THR A 305 16.33 3.80 -7.05
C THR A 305 14.96 3.15 -6.96
N ILE A 306 13.88 3.91 -7.15
CA ILE A 306 12.51 3.42 -6.95
C ILE A 306 11.98 2.73 -8.21
N LEU A 307 12.01 3.45 -9.33
CA LEU A 307 11.69 2.96 -10.67
C LEU A 307 12.94 2.40 -11.36
N GLY A 308 14.07 2.32 -10.65
CA GLY A 308 15.31 1.81 -11.20
C GLY A 308 15.41 0.29 -11.17
N PHE A 309 16.27 -0.24 -12.04
CA PHE A 309 16.59 -1.66 -12.21
C PHE A 309 17.37 -2.26 -11.03
N LYS A 310 16.88 -2.18 -9.78
CA LYS A 310 17.46 -2.92 -8.65
C LYS A 310 16.97 -4.39 -8.71
N GLY A 311 17.61 -5.23 -9.51
CA GLY A 311 17.37 -6.68 -9.41
C GLY A 311 17.76 -7.53 -10.61
N ALA A 312 17.65 -7.04 -11.84
CA ALA A 312 18.32 -7.74 -12.93
C ALA A 312 19.81 -7.41 -12.84
N LYS A 313 20.66 -8.40 -13.05
CA LYS A 313 22.08 -8.13 -13.24
C LYS A 313 22.16 -7.03 -14.30
N LYS A 314 22.94 -5.97 -14.02
CA LYS A 314 23.34 -4.93 -14.98
C LYS A 314 23.66 -5.51 -16.38
N ASN A 315 23.96 -6.80 -16.47
CA ASN A 315 24.40 -7.55 -17.64
C ASN A 315 23.34 -7.87 -18.71
N ASP A 316 22.03 -7.77 -18.47
CA ASP A 316 21.04 -8.27 -19.47
C ASP A 316 20.68 -7.24 -20.56
N ILE A 317 20.72 -5.94 -20.26
CA ILE A 317 20.59 -4.86 -21.27
C ILE A 317 21.97 -4.34 -21.72
N LYS A 318 23.01 -4.48 -20.88
CA LYS A 318 24.38 -4.00 -21.18
C LYS A 318 25.14 -4.75 -22.26
N ARG A 319 24.61 -5.85 -22.79
CA ARG A 319 25.37 -6.76 -23.65
C ARG A 319 25.26 -6.51 -25.16
N ARG A 320 24.55 -5.47 -25.61
CA ARG A 320 24.65 -5.06 -27.03
C ARG A 320 25.60 -3.87 -27.27
N ASP A 321 25.56 -2.78 -26.50
CA ASP A 321 26.29 -1.55 -26.91
C ASP A 321 26.97 -0.72 -25.78
N GLY A 322 27.30 -1.32 -24.62
CA GLY A 322 28.06 -0.62 -23.55
C GLY A 322 27.23 0.19 -22.54
N PRO A 323 27.85 0.98 -21.64
CA PRO A 323 27.16 1.78 -20.62
C PRO A 323 26.51 3.03 -21.23
N GLY A 324 25.41 2.86 -21.96
CA GLY A 324 24.64 3.94 -22.57
C GLY A 324 23.36 4.31 -21.83
N GLN A 325 22.82 5.49 -22.14
CA GLN A 325 21.46 5.92 -21.75
C GLN A 325 20.42 4.88 -22.21
N VAL A 326 19.44 4.58 -21.36
CA VAL A 326 18.30 3.70 -21.68
C VAL A 326 17.05 4.54 -21.84
N ASN A 327 16.43 4.41 -23.00
CA ASN A 327 15.21 5.10 -23.39
C ASN A 327 14.01 4.19 -23.17
N HIS A 328 12.84 4.80 -22.97
CA HIS A 328 11.60 4.08 -22.70
C HIS A 328 10.62 4.36 -23.83
N LYS A 329 10.14 3.31 -24.51
CA LYS A 329 9.18 3.44 -25.61
C LYS A 329 7.85 4.03 -25.13
N THR A 330 7.37 3.56 -23.98
CA THR A 330 6.34 4.22 -23.18
C THR A 330 7.04 4.97 -22.06
N PRO A 331 6.90 6.30 -22.00
CA PRO A 331 7.52 7.13 -20.96
C PRO A 331 7.25 6.68 -19.52
N LEU A 332 8.23 6.87 -18.62
CA LEU A 332 8.08 6.53 -17.20
C LEU A 332 6.97 7.35 -16.51
N ASP A 333 6.86 8.63 -16.83
CA ASP A 333 5.81 9.52 -16.34
C ASP A 333 4.42 9.19 -16.90
N ALA A 334 4.36 8.48 -18.03
CA ALA A 334 3.13 7.91 -18.56
C ALA A 334 2.78 6.53 -17.97
N GLY A 335 3.51 6.08 -16.94
CA GLY A 335 3.34 4.76 -16.33
C GLY A 335 4.00 3.61 -17.10
N GLY A 336 4.93 3.92 -18.00
CA GLY A 336 5.71 2.92 -18.73
C GLY A 336 6.49 1.99 -17.79
N CYS A 337 6.59 0.71 -18.17
CA CYS A 337 7.28 -0.27 -17.35
C CYS A 337 8.79 0.02 -17.26
N PRO A 338 9.35 0.17 -16.05
CA PRO A 338 10.77 0.43 -15.87
C PRO A 338 11.67 -0.80 -16.05
N THR A 339 11.09 -2.02 -16.02
CA THR A 339 11.88 -3.26 -15.93
C THR A 339 11.82 -4.15 -17.16
N SER A 340 10.81 -3.98 -18.03
CA SER A 340 10.63 -4.87 -19.18
C SER A 340 11.56 -4.51 -20.34
N PRO A 341 12.35 -5.45 -20.89
CA PRO A 341 13.08 -5.24 -22.13
C PRO A 341 12.19 -4.81 -23.31
N ASP A 342 10.88 -5.12 -23.28
CA ASP A 342 9.96 -4.73 -24.34
C ASP A 342 9.65 -3.23 -24.34
N ASN A 343 9.77 -2.57 -23.17
CA ASN A 343 9.63 -1.12 -23.03
C ASN A 343 10.96 -0.37 -23.11
N LEU A 344 12.10 -1.08 -23.09
CA LEU A 344 13.42 -0.46 -22.93
C LEU A 344 14.27 -0.63 -24.17
N ILE A 345 15.00 0.42 -24.52
CA ILE A 345 15.92 0.41 -25.65
C ILE A 345 17.16 1.24 -25.33
N SER A 346 18.34 0.76 -25.69
CA SER A 346 19.57 1.54 -25.54
C SER A 346 19.58 2.69 -26.56
N ASP A 347 20.04 3.86 -26.14
CA ASP A 347 20.16 5.02 -27.04
C ASP A 347 21.07 4.74 -28.24
N GLY A 348 22.13 3.94 -28.02
CA GLY A 348 23.04 3.50 -29.09
C GLY A 348 22.37 2.63 -30.15
N ALA A 349 21.27 1.95 -29.83
CA ALA A 349 20.52 1.11 -30.77
C ALA A 349 19.42 1.88 -31.53
N LEU A 350 19.18 3.16 -31.20
CA LEU A 350 18.20 3.98 -31.88
C LEU A 350 18.79 4.63 -33.14
N PRO A 351 18.19 4.40 -34.33
CA PRO A 351 18.57 5.15 -35.52
C PRO A 351 18.14 6.63 -35.39
N PRO A 352 18.73 7.56 -36.16
CA PRO A 352 18.49 9.00 -36.01
C PRO A 352 17.01 9.39 -36.00
N GLU A 353 16.21 8.81 -36.89
CA GLU A 353 14.76 9.05 -36.96
C GLU A 353 14.02 8.65 -35.67
N CYS A 354 14.50 7.62 -34.96
CA CYS A 354 13.96 7.24 -33.67
C CYS A 354 14.45 8.09 -32.52
N LYS A 355 15.63 8.70 -32.62
CA LYS A 355 16.11 9.66 -31.62
C LYS A 355 15.28 10.94 -31.62
N GLU A 356 14.81 11.35 -32.80
CA GLU A 356 13.86 12.46 -32.92
C GLU A 356 12.53 12.14 -32.22
N ILE A 357 12.02 10.92 -32.40
CA ILE A 357 10.82 10.45 -31.69
C ILE A 357 11.06 10.38 -30.18
N ASP A 358 12.17 9.82 -29.73
CA ASP A 358 12.53 9.77 -28.31
C ASP A 358 12.59 11.17 -27.67
N THR A 359 13.21 12.12 -28.38
CA THR A 359 13.28 13.53 -27.97
C THR A 359 11.87 14.15 -27.92
N ALA A 360 11.02 13.83 -28.89
CA ALA A 360 9.64 14.31 -28.93
C ALA A 360 8.82 13.75 -27.76
N GLN A 361 8.94 12.44 -27.48
CA GLN A 361 8.31 11.83 -26.32
C GLN A 361 8.77 12.53 -25.04
N THR A 362 10.09 12.67 -24.83
CA THR A 362 10.69 13.35 -23.67
C THR A 362 10.21 14.79 -23.51
N THR A 363 10.08 15.55 -24.60
CA THR A 363 9.58 16.93 -24.60
C THR A 363 8.16 17.05 -24.03
N LEU A 364 7.37 15.98 -24.13
CA LEU A 364 5.99 15.91 -23.63
C LEU A 364 5.89 15.32 -22.21
N GLN A 365 6.99 14.83 -21.60
CA GLN A 365 6.98 14.14 -20.30
C GLN A 365 6.92 15.09 -19.08
N ASP A 366 7.21 16.37 -19.25
CA ASP A 366 7.34 17.32 -18.13
C ASP A 366 6.32 18.48 -18.27
N ILE A 367 5.03 18.16 -18.42
CA ILE A 367 3.95 19.17 -18.42
C ILE A 367 3.27 19.30 -17.04
N SER A 368 3.59 18.39 -16.11
CA SER A 368 3.10 18.44 -14.72
C SER A 368 4.03 19.28 -13.85
N ASP A 369 3.38 20.23 -13.15
CA ASP A 369 3.84 21.27 -12.23
C ASP A 369 4.33 22.58 -12.89
#